data_AF-A0A916BZ47-F1
#
_entry.id   AF-A0A916BZ47-F1
#
_cell.length_a   1.000
_cell.length_b   1.000
_cell.length_c   1.000
_cell.angle_alpha   90.00
_cell.angle_beta   90.00
_cell.angle_gamma   90.00
#
_symmetry.space_group_name_H-M   'P 1'
#
loop_
_entity.id
_entity.type
_entity.pdbx_description
1 polymer ?
#
loop_
_entity_poly.entity_id
_entity_poly.type
_entity_poly.pdbx_seq_one_letter_code
_entity_poly.pdbx_strand_id
1 'polypeptide(L)'
;MNRIYKVFALVLLILIALGLMQLSRPVQAQTATGFQISGRNLLDANGNNFVIRGISHAHTWYPSQISSFANIKATGANTVRVVLSGGRWTKNSASDVANVIELCKTNRLICVLENHDTTGYGEQSGAVTLDQAVSYWKEIQSVLTGQEAYVIINIGNEPYGNNNTSAWINATKNAIAAMRTAGFQHTLMVDAPNWGQDWQFVMRDNAVSIFDSDPNQNTILSIHMYGVFDTASEITSYLATFVNAGLPLVIGEFGNMHSDGNPDEDTIMAQAQANGIGYMGWSWSGNGGGVEYLDMVTNFDPNQVTSWGTRLIAGANGLQQTSQEASVYGGPTPTPSRTSTRTPTPTGTRITPTFTSTPTDQPNPSCAVTYAVQNDWGAGATINVTVRNNGSSAINGWTLAWTFPGNQQLTQVWGGAYTQSGAVAAVSNVSYNANLAANGGTAGFGLNLAYNGSNPPPTRFTLNGIVCGDTGPTNTPTATPTKTNTPTPTATGVTPTFTATPTRTNTLTPTPTPGSGEACVVTYTTNQWNTGFTADVKITNNGTTAIHGWTLTWSFANGQQITSAWNATVTQTGANVSASNPAGHWNGAIGANGGAVSFGFQATHMGTNARPTNFALNGTACTVN
;
A
#
# COMPACT_ATOMS: atom_id res chain seq x y z
N MET A 1 83.85 5.30 18.59
CA MET A 1 82.49 4.82 18.95
C MET A 1 81.37 5.47 18.11
N ASN A 2 81.41 6.77 17.76
CA ASN A 2 80.27 7.45 17.13
C ASN A 2 79.92 7.13 15.65
N ARG A 3 80.82 6.49 14.88
CA ARG A 3 80.52 6.13 13.47
C ARG A 3 79.84 4.76 13.33
N ILE A 4 80.12 3.82 14.22
CA ILE A 4 79.55 2.47 14.17
C ILE A 4 78.06 2.49 14.56
N TYR A 5 77.67 3.32 15.53
CA TYR A 5 76.25 3.50 15.91
C TYR A 5 75.41 4.14 14.80
N LYS A 6 75.98 5.04 14.00
CA LYS A 6 75.26 5.67 12.88
C LYS A 6 75.00 4.68 11.74
N VAL A 7 75.95 3.77 11.48
CA VAL A 7 75.78 2.72 10.47
C VAL A 7 74.77 1.67 10.94
N PHE A 8 74.82 1.26 12.21
CA PHE A 8 73.82 0.34 12.78
C PHE A 8 72.41 0.93 12.80
N ALA A 9 72.25 2.21 13.16
CA ALA A 9 70.95 2.88 13.14
C ALA A 9 70.39 3.01 11.71
N LEU A 10 71.24 3.28 10.72
CA LEU A 10 70.82 3.38 9.32
C LEU A 10 70.41 2.02 8.75
N VAL A 11 71.16 0.95 9.08
CA VAL A 11 70.82 -0.42 8.65
C VAL A 11 69.54 -0.92 9.32
N LEU A 12 69.32 -0.58 10.59
CA LEU A 12 68.07 -0.93 11.29
C LEU A 12 66.86 -0.17 10.72
N LEU A 13 67.01 1.10 10.35
CA LEU A 13 65.97 1.89 9.68
C LEU A 13 65.66 1.36 8.27
N ILE A 14 66.67 0.91 7.52
CA ILE A 14 66.49 0.31 6.19
C ILE A 14 65.80 -1.07 6.30
N LEU A 15 66.13 -1.87 7.32
CA LEU A 15 65.47 -3.16 7.57
C LEU A 15 64.02 -3.01 8.06
N ILE A 16 63.72 -1.99 8.85
CA ILE A 16 62.34 -1.65 9.25
C ILE A 16 61.54 -1.12 8.04
N ALA A 17 62.16 -0.30 7.18
CA ALA A 17 61.53 0.18 5.94
C ALA A 17 61.28 -0.94 4.92
N LEU A 18 62.18 -1.93 4.82
CA LEU A 18 62.02 -3.11 3.96
C LEU A 18 61.00 -4.11 4.54
N GLY A 19 60.86 -4.22 5.87
CA GLY A 19 59.82 -5.01 6.53
C GLY A 19 58.42 -4.41 6.43
N LEU A 20 58.31 -3.08 6.35
CA LEU A 20 57.04 -2.36 6.14
C LEU A 20 56.59 -2.31 4.67
N MET A 21 57.44 -2.70 3.72
CA MET A 21 57.10 -2.77 2.28
C MET A 21 56.53 -4.13 1.83
N GLN A 22 56.28 -5.09 2.73
CA GLN A 22 55.73 -6.41 2.38
C GLN A 22 54.25 -6.66 2.76
N LEU A 23 53.48 -5.64 3.15
CA LEU A 23 52.05 -5.82 3.49
C LEU A 23 51.05 -5.03 2.63
N SER A 24 51.49 -4.46 1.52
CA SER A 24 50.57 -3.91 0.51
C SER A 24 50.73 -4.66 -0.80
N ARG A 25 50.41 -5.97 -0.77
CA ARG A 25 49.88 -6.57 -2.00
C ARG A 25 48.63 -5.74 -2.34
N PRO A 26 48.46 -5.23 -3.57
CA PRO A 26 47.14 -4.78 -3.96
C PRO A 26 46.22 -5.97 -3.67
N VAL A 27 45.21 -5.76 -2.81
CA VAL A 27 44.06 -6.66 -2.80
C VAL A 27 43.58 -6.57 -4.24
N GLN A 28 43.87 -7.61 -5.01
CA GLN A 28 43.24 -7.78 -6.30
C GLN A 28 41.76 -7.77 -5.95
N ALA A 29 41.07 -6.68 -6.30
CA ALA A 29 39.63 -6.57 -6.10
C ALA A 29 39.05 -7.82 -6.73
N GLN A 30 38.53 -8.70 -5.88
CA GLN A 30 37.90 -9.93 -6.35
C GLN A 30 36.77 -9.46 -7.25
N THR A 31 36.93 -9.68 -8.56
CA THR A 31 35.90 -9.38 -9.54
C THR A 31 34.61 -9.98 -9.02
N ALA A 32 33.57 -9.16 -8.91
CA ALA A 32 32.24 -9.55 -8.52
C ALA A 32 31.88 -10.91 -9.15
N THR A 33 31.55 -11.91 -8.34
CA THR A 33 31.17 -13.23 -8.87
C THR A 33 29.74 -13.24 -9.42
N GLY A 34 28.99 -12.15 -9.27
CA GLY A 34 27.58 -12.05 -9.64
C GLY A 34 27.02 -10.65 -9.48
N PHE A 35 25.70 -10.54 -9.26
CA PHE A 35 25.04 -9.26 -8.99
C PHE A 35 25.61 -8.55 -7.76
N GLN A 36 25.65 -7.22 -7.82
CA GLN A 36 26.14 -6.36 -6.75
C GLN A 36 25.29 -5.11 -6.58
N ILE A 37 25.25 -4.59 -5.36
CA ILE A 37 24.73 -3.25 -5.10
C ILE A 37 25.87 -2.24 -5.16
N SER A 38 25.64 -1.13 -5.86
CA SER A 38 26.52 0.05 -5.86
C SER A 38 25.69 1.31 -5.64
N GLY A 39 25.76 1.86 -4.42
CA GLY A 39 24.82 2.90 -3.98
C GLY A 39 23.38 2.37 -4.04
N ARG A 40 22.52 3.06 -4.79
CA ARG A 40 21.12 2.63 -5.00
C ARG A 40 20.91 1.66 -6.17
N ASN A 41 21.97 1.35 -6.91
CA ASN A 41 21.87 0.65 -8.18
C ASN A 41 22.19 -0.83 -8.01
N LEU A 42 21.39 -1.69 -8.66
CA LEU A 42 21.72 -3.09 -8.88
C LEU A 42 22.59 -3.19 -10.13
N LEU A 43 23.78 -3.76 -9.99
CA LEU A 43 24.70 -4.04 -11.08
C LEU A 43 24.67 -5.54 -11.40
N ASP A 44 24.63 -5.89 -12.68
CA ASP A 44 24.83 -7.27 -13.11
C ASP A 44 26.29 -7.74 -12.96
N ALA A 45 26.54 -9.01 -13.26
CA ALA A 45 27.87 -9.61 -13.11
C ALA A 45 28.98 -8.96 -13.95
N ASN A 46 28.63 -8.18 -14.98
CA ASN A 46 29.59 -7.43 -15.79
C ASN A 46 29.77 -5.98 -15.28
N GLY A 47 29.14 -5.63 -14.16
CA GLY A 47 29.19 -4.29 -13.56
C GLY A 47 28.25 -3.27 -14.22
N ASN A 48 27.31 -3.72 -15.07
CA ASN A 48 26.37 -2.83 -15.75
C ASN A 48 25.12 -2.62 -14.89
N ASN A 49 24.58 -1.40 -14.89
CA ASN A 49 23.32 -1.12 -14.20
C ASN A 49 22.20 -1.99 -14.78
N PHE A 50 21.55 -2.76 -13.92
CA PHE A 50 20.46 -3.66 -14.26
C PHE A 50 19.18 -3.24 -13.55
N VAL A 51 18.19 -2.83 -14.34
CA VAL A 51 16.88 -2.41 -13.83
C VAL A 51 15.89 -3.54 -14.09
N ILE A 52 15.36 -4.13 -13.02
CA ILE A 52 14.42 -5.24 -13.10
C ILE A 52 13.11 -4.77 -13.78
N ARG A 53 12.69 -5.53 -14.80
CA ARG A 53 11.41 -5.41 -15.51
C ARG A 53 10.89 -6.83 -15.71
N GLY A 54 10.07 -7.29 -14.76
CA GLY A 54 9.75 -8.70 -14.64
C GLY A 54 8.29 -9.02 -14.31
N ILE A 55 8.05 -10.32 -14.17
CA ILE A 55 6.75 -10.93 -13.87
C ILE A 55 6.96 -12.02 -12.80
N SER A 56 6.06 -12.10 -11.83
CA SER A 56 6.04 -13.21 -10.87
C SER A 56 5.38 -14.47 -11.45
N HIS A 57 5.94 -15.64 -11.17
CA HIS A 57 5.43 -16.95 -11.59
C HIS A 57 5.27 -17.88 -10.37
N ALA A 58 4.02 -18.32 -10.16
CA ALA A 58 3.57 -19.18 -9.08
C ALA A 58 4.03 -20.66 -9.20
N HIS A 59 5.33 -20.91 -9.38
CA HIS A 59 5.88 -22.25 -9.69
C HIS A 59 5.51 -23.32 -8.66
N THR A 60 5.62 -23.03 -7.37
CA THR A 60 5.34 -24.03 -6.31
C THR A 60 3.91 -24.60 -6.38
N TRP A 61 2.94 -23.80 -6.82
CA TRP A 61 1.54 -24.25 -6.98
C TRP A 61 1.26 -24.86 -8.35
N TYR A 62 2.09 -24.54 -9.34
CA TYR A 62 1.92 -24.97 -10.74
C TYR A 62 3.21 -25.51 -11.35
N PRO A 63 3.83 -26.55 -10.78
CA PRO A 63 5.18 -26.99 -11.15
C PRO A 63 5.29 -27.55 -12.56
N SER A 64 4.16 -27.89 -13.20
CA SER A 64 4.11 -28.34 -14.59
C SER A 64 4.04 -27.21 -15.61
N GLN A 65 3.81 -25.95 -15.20
CA GLN A 65 3.64 -24.80 -16.09
C GLN A 65 4.98 -24.21 -16.54
N ILE A 66 5.95 -25.08 -16.86
CA ILE A 66 7.33 -24.71 -17.20
C ILE A 66 7.47 -23.95 -18.53
N SER A 67 6.48 -24.01 -19.41
CA SER A 67 6.42 -23.16 -20.61
C SER A 67 6.27 -21.67 -20.25
N SER A 68 5.80 -21.35 -19.04
CA SER A 68 5.64 -19.97 -18.58
C SER A 68 6.95 -19.19 -18.61
N PHE A 69 8.11 -19.80 -18.39
CA PHE A 69 9.40 -19.10 -18.46
C PHE A 69 9.69 -18.54 -19.86
N ALA A 70 9.46 -19.35 -20.89
CA ALA A 70 9.61 -18.91 -22.28
C ALA A 70 8.55 -17.88 -22.67
N ASN A 71 7.31 -18.08 -22.21
CA ASN A 71 6.21 -17.15 -22.49
C ASN A 71 6.41 -15.79 -21.81
N ILE A 72 6.84 -15.78 -20.55
CA ILE A 72 7.23 -14.57 -19.80
C ILE A 72 8.38 -13.86 -20.53
N LYS A 73 9.41 -14.59 -20.98
CA LYS A 73 10.47 -13.99 -21.79
C LYS A 73 9.95 -13.34 -23.07
N ALA A 74 9.01 -13.99 -23.76
CA ALA A 74 8.43 -13.48 -25.00
C ALA A 74 7.67 -12.14 -24.82
N THR A 75 7.27 -11.79 -23.59
CA THR A 75 6.72 -10.46 -23.27
C THR A 75 7.75 -9.34 -23.31
N GLY A 76 9.05 -9.68 -23.29
CA GLY A 76 10.16 -8.74 -23.14
C GLY A 76 10.71 -8.67 -21.72
N ALA A 77 10.15 -9.39 -20.75
CA ALA A 77 10.69 -9.44 -19.38
C ALA A 77 12.19 -9.79 -19.36
N ASN A 78 12.95 -9.11 -18.49
CA ASN A 78 14.35 -9.44 -18.22
C ASN A 78 14.55 -10.27 -16.95
N THR A 79 13.51 -10.38 -16.12
CA THR A 79 13.52 -11.07 -14.83
C THR A 79 12.21 -11.83 -14.64
N VAL A 80 12.29 -13.00 -13.99
CA VAL A 80 11.14 -13.71 -13.44
C VAL A 80 11.34 -13.89 -11.94
N ARG A 81 10.30 -13.56 -11.15
CA ARG A 81 10.25 -13.87 -9.71
C ARG A 81 9.55 -15.20 -9.55
N VAL A 82 10.22 -16.20 -8.99
CA VAL A 82 9.74 -17.58 -8.96
C VAL A 82 9.37 -17.97 -7.54
N VAL A 83 8.08 -18.19 -7.33
CA VAL A 83 7.49 -18.59 -6.05
C VAL A 83 7.89 -20.02 -5.71
N LEU A 84 8.62 -20.22 -4.62
CA LEU A 84 9.00 -21.52 -4.07
C LEU A 84 8.35 -21.77 -2.71
N SER A 85 8.31 -23.05 -2.31
CA SER A 85 7.98 -23.45 -0.95
C SER A 85 9.09 -24.30 -0.32
N GLY A 86 9.39 -24.03 0.95
CA GLY A 86 10.27 -24.77 1.83
C GLY A 86 9.55 -25.83 2.67
N GLY A 87 8.21 -25.82 2.73
CA GLY A 87 7.42 -26.89 3.36
C GLY A 87 6.01 -26.56 3.83
N ARG A 88 5.54 -25.30 3.72
CA ARG A 88 4.14 -24.91 3.95
C ARG A 88 3.23 -25.40 2.82
N TRP A 89 3.73 -25.37 1.59
CA TRP A 89 3.19 -26.11 0.44
C TRP A 89 4.14 -27.25 0.07
N THR A 90 3.88 -27.90 -1.08
CA THR A 90 4.78 -28.92 -1.60
C THR A 90 6.17 -28.32 -1.79
N LYS A 91 7.12 -28.82 -0.98
CA LYS A 91 8.49 -28.33 -0.98
C LYS A 91 9.14 -28.49 -2.35
N ASN A 92 9.71 -27.40 -2.86
CA ASN A 92 10.54 -27.43 -4.05
C ASN A 92 11.92 -28.01 -3.66
N SER A 93 12.28 -29.14 -4.27
CA SER A 93 13.55 -29.83 -3.97
C SER A 93 14.74 -29.10 -4.61
N ALA A 94 15.98 -29.40 -4.17
CA ALA A 94 17.19 -28.90 -4.83
C ALA A 94 17.20 -29.21 -6.34
N SER A 95 16.73 -30.38 -6.75
CA SER A 95 16.65 -30.75 -8.18
C SER A 95 15.62 -29.94 -8.96
N ASP A 96 14.49 -29.61 -8.33
CA ASP A 96 13.47 -28.75 -8.96
C ASP A 96 13.98 -27.31 -9.10
N VAL A 97 14.62 -26.77 -8.05
CA VAL A 97 15.22 -25.43 -8.10
C VAL A 97 16.36 -25.36 -9.14
N ALA A 98 17.20 -26.39 -9.26
CA ALA A 98 18.19 -26.45 -10.33
C ALA A 98 17.57 -26.39 -11.73
N ASN A 99 16.44 -27.09 -11.94
CA ASN A 99 15.69 -27.03 -13.19
C ASN A 99 15.09 -25.64 -13.44
N VAL A 100 14.52 -24.99 -12.42
CA VAL A 100 14.02 -23.60 -12.51
C VAL A 100 15.13 -22.63 -12.92
N ILE A 101 16.31 -22.72 -12.30
CA ILE A 101 17.46 -21.87 -12.65
C ILE A 101 17.88 -22.08 -14.11
N GLU A 102 17.88 -23.32 -14.57
CA GLU A 102 18.22 -23.62 -15.96
C GLU A 102 17.15 -23.13 -16.96
N LEU A 103 15.86 -23.20 -16.59
CA LEU A 103 14.78 -22.60 -17.38
C LEU A 103 14.95 -21.08 -17.50
N CYS A 104 15.29 -20.39 -16.41
CA CYS A 104 15.59 -18.95 -16.45
C CYS A 104 16.77 -18.64 -17.37
N LYS A 105 17.89 -19.37 -17.21
CA LYS A 105 19.10 -19.18 -18.03
C LYS A 105 18.86 -19.46 -19.51
N THR A 106 18.20 -20.57 -19.82
CA THR A 106 17.83 -20.94 -21.20
C THR A 106 17.01 -19.83 -21.86
N ASN A 107 16.10 -19.21 -21.11
CA ASN A 107 15.26 -18.11 -21.58
C ASN A 107 15.89 -16.73 -21.37
N ARG A 108 17.15 -16.63 -20.93
CA ARG A 108 17.85 -15.36 -20.70
C ARG A 108 17.08 -14.42 -19.78
N LEU A 109 16.54 -14.98 -18.70
CA LEU A 109 15.90 -14.28 -17.60
C LEU A 109 16.83 -14.30 -16.39
N ILE A 110 16.87 -13.21 -15.65
CA ILE A 110 17.38 -13.21 -14.28
C ILE A 110 16.32 -13.85 -13.39
N CYS A 111 16.76 -14.72 -12.48
CA CYS A 111 15.89 -15.48 -11.62
C CYS A 111 15.88 -14.88 -10.21
N VAL A 112 14.77 -14.28 -9.80
CA VAL A 112 14.56 -13.92 -8.39
C VAL A 112 13.84 -15.10 -7.74
N LEU A 113 14.56 -15.91 -6.96
CA LEU A 113 13.96 -17.03 -6.22
C LEU A 113 13.46 -16.54 -4.88
N GLU A 114 12.23 -16.87 -4.51
CA GLU A 114 11.62 -16.44 -3.25
C GLU A 114 11.00 -17.62 -2.49
N ASN A 115 11.06 -17.58 -1.15
CA ASN A 115 10.40 -18.55 -0.28
C ASN A 115 9.05 -17.98 0.18
N HIS A 116 7.95 -18.56 -0.27
CA HIS A 116 6.63 -17.99 -0.05
C HIS A 116 6.01 -18.39 1.29
N ASP A 117 6.65 -19.31 2.02
CA ASP A 117 6.11 -19.88 3.25
C ASP A 117 5.98 -18.84 4.36
N THR A 118 6.79 -17.78 4.32
CA THR A 118 6.84 -16.71 5.34
C THR A 118 5.68 -15.73 5.28
N THR A 119 4.89 -15.74 4.20
CA THR A 119 3.87 -14.71 3.91
C THR A 119 2.87 -14.55 5.04
N GLY A 120 2.88 -13.35 5.63
CA GLY A 120 1.97 -12.92 6.67
C GLY A 120 2.33 -13.40 8.08
N TYR A 121 3.56 -13.86 8.35
CA TYR A 121 3.95 -14.35 9.68
C TYR A 121 3.55 -13.40 10.82
N GLY A 122 3.06 -13.97 11.93
CA GLY A 122 2.45 -13.23 13.04
C GLY A 122 0.95 -12.94 12.86
N GLU A 123 0.39 -13.17 11.69
CA GLU A 123 -1.04 -12.99 11.38
C GLU A 123 -1.61 -14.20 10.63
N GLN A 124 -0.95 -14.61 9.55
CA GLN A 124 -1.35 -15.73 8.71
C GLN A 124 -1.03 -17.08 9.38
N SER A 125 -2.06 -17.92 9.53
CA SER A 125 -1.88 -19.28 10.03
C SER A 125 -1.00 -20.10 9.09
N GLY A 126 -0.05 -20.83 9.68
CA GLY A 126 0.91 -21.68 8.95
C GLY A 126 2.10 -20.96 8.33
N ALA A 127 2.16 -19.62 8.42
CA ALA A 127 3.33 -18.87 7.98
C ALA A 127 4.57 -19.22 8.84
N VAL A 128 5.71 -19.38 8.18
CA VAL A 128 6.98 -19.76 8.84
C VAL A 128 7.85 -18.53 9.13
N THR A 129 8.85 -18.70 10.00
CA THR A 129 9.82 -17.63 10.28
C THR A 129 10.84 -17.46 9.15
N LEU A 130 11.49 -16.29 9.10
CA LEU A 130 12.68 -16.10 8.26
C LEU A 130 13.81 -17.09 8.56
N ASP A 131 13.98 -17.53 9.82
CA ASP A 131 14.99 -18.55 10.17
C ASP A 131 14.70 -19.91 9.52
N GLN A 132 13.42 -20.27 9.39
CA GLN A 132 12.98 -21.48 8.69
C GLN A 132 13.19 -21.34 7.18
N ALA A 133 12.90 -20.17 6.59
CA ALA A 133 13.22 -19.89 5.19
C ALA A 133 14.74 -19.96 4.91
N VAL A 134 15.57 -19.39 5.79
CA VAL A 134 17.04 -19.52 5.73
C VAL A 134 17.50 -20.97 5.82
N SER A 135 16.84 -21.79 6.64
CA SER A 135 17.14 -23.22 6.74
C SER A 135 16.88 -23.94 5.41
N TYR A 136 15.78 -23.60 4.73
CA TYR A 136 15.51 -24.09 3.38
C TYR A 136 16.58 -23.65 2.38
N TRP A 137 16.98 -22.37 2.37
CA TRP A 137 18.05 -21.90 1.48
C TRP A 137 19.36 -22.67 1.71
N LYS A 138 19.78 -22.87 2.96
CA LYS A 138 20.98 -23.65 3.31
C LYS A 138 20.90 -25.10 2.80
N GLU A 139 19.73 -25.72 2.89
CA GLU A 139 19.53 -27.09 2.40
C GLU A 139 19.77 -27.20 0.89
N ILE A 140 19.30 -26.23 0.11
CA ILE A 140 19.46 -26.21 -1.35
C ILE A 140 20.69 -25.43 -1.82
N GLN A 141 21.58 -25.03 -0.91
CA GLN A 141 22.73 -24.17 -1.21
C GLN A 141 23.59 -24.70 -2.37
N SER A 142 23.77 -26.02 -2.44
CA SER A 142 24.60 -26.67 -3.46
C SER A 142 24.17 -26.37 -4.91
N VAL A 143 22.90 -26.06 -5.15
CA VAL A 143 22.40 -25.70 -6.50
C VAL A 143 22.38 -24.18 -6.74
N LEU A 144 22.59 -23.38 -5.69
CA LEU A 144 22.62 -21.92 -5.75
C LEU A 144 24.05 -21.38 -5.89
N THR A 145 25.02 -22.00 -5.22
CA THR A 145 26.44 -21.61 -5.32
C THR A 145 26.92 -21.66 -6.77
N GLY A 146 27.55 -20.58 -7.23
CA GLY A 146 28.00 -20.43 -8.62
C GLY A 146 26.94 -19.84 -9.56
N GLN A 147 25.73 -19.56 -9.07
CA GLN A 147 24.64 -18.93 -9.84
C GLN A 147 24.50 -17.43 -9.53
N GLU A 148 25.46 -16.80 -8.86
CA GLU A 148 25.37 -15.42 -8.39
C GLU A 148 25.19 -14.41 -9.54
N ALA A 149 25.61 -14.77 -10.76
CA ALA A 149 25.43 -13.96 -11.96
C ALA A 149 24.03 -14.03 -12.58
N TYR A 150 23.19 -14.97 -12.14
CA TYR A 150 21.89 -15.28 -12.74
C TYR A 150 20.74 -15.26 -11.72
N VAL A 151 21.06 -15.42 -10.43
CA VAL A 151 20.09 -15.61 -9.35
C VAL A 151 20.23 -14.52 -8.29
N ILE A 152 19.09 -13.95 -7.92
CA ILE A 152 18.90 -13.11 -6.73
C ILE A 152 18.04 -13.92 -5.75
N ILE A 153 18.39 -13.91 -4.46
CA ILE A 153 17.66 -14.67 -3.44
C ILE A 153 16.80 -13.71 -2.61
N ASN A 154 15.49 -13.78 -2.80
CA ASN A 154 14.51 -13.13 -1.95
C ASN A 154 14.25 -14.00 -0.72
N ILE A 155 14.74 -13.60 0.45
CA ILE A 155 14.89 -14.52 1.60
C ILE A 155 13.55 -15.13 2.03
N GLY A 156 12.48 -14.34 2.07
CA GLY A 156 11.12 -14.84 2.29
C GLY A 156 10.11 -13.78 1.84
N ASN A 157 9.04 -14.23 1.20
CA ASN A 157 7.94 -13.39 0.75
C ASN A 157 7.21 -12.79 1.94
N GLU A 158 7.03 -11.47 1.94
CA GLU A 158 6.16 -10.74 2.87
C GLU A 158 6.24 -11.28 4.32
N PRO A 159 7.44 -11.29 4.93
CA PRO A 159 7.76 -12.23 6.00
C PRO A 159 7.15 -11.86 7.35
N TYR A 160 6.34 -10.80 7.40
CA TYR A 160 5.54 -10.39 8.56
C TYR A 160 4.21 -9.79 8.06
N GLY A 161 3.11 -10.18 8.70
CA GLY A 161 1.79 -9.54 8.53
C GLY A 161 1.72 -8.20 9.26
N ASN A 162 0.55 -7.84 9.76
CA ASN A 162 0.28 -6.57 10.45
C ASN A 162 0.62 -6.58 11.95
N ASN A 163 0.81 -7.78 12.50
CA ASN A 163 1.08 -7.96 13.93
C ASN A 163 2.58 -8.00 14.21
N ASN A 164 3.01 -7.33 15.28
CA ASN A 164 4.38 -7.40 15.80
C ASN A 164 5.46 -7.05 14.75
N THR A 165 5.18 -6.08 13.88
CA THR A 165 6.07 -5.65 12.79
C THR A 165 7.40 -5.09 13.28
N SER A 166 7.51 -4.62 14.52
CA SER A 166 8.79 -4.23 15.11
C SER A 166 9.80 -5.39 15.20
N ALA A 167 9.33 -6.64 15.34
CA ALA A 167 10.19 -7.81 15.38
C ALA A 167 10.81 -8.15 14.01
N TRP A 168 10.19 -7.70 12.90
CA TRP A 168 10.70 -7.90 11.54
C TRP A 168 12.11 -7.34 11.35
N ILE A 169 12.45 -6.22 12.02
CA ILE A 169 13.76 -5.57 11.88
C ILE A 169 14.88 -6.53 12.29
N ASN A 170 14.79 -7.14 13.47
CA ASN A 170 15.83 -8.04 13.97
C ASN A 170 15.80 -9.39 13.24
N ALA A 171 14.61 -9.91 12.91
CA ALA A 171 14.48 -11.15 12.16
C ALA A 171 15.15 -11.04 10.77
N THR A 172 14.95 -9.93 10.07
CA THR A 172 15.56 -9.67 8.75
C THR A 172 17.08 -9.55 8.83
N LYS A 173 17.60 -8.80 9.80
CA LYS A 173 19.06 -8.68 10.03
C LYS A 173 19.70 -10.04 10.35
N ASN A 174 19.06 -10.82 11.21
CA ASN A 174 19.54 -12.16 11.57
C ASN A 174 19.53 -13.10 10.36
N ALA A 175 18.49 -13.02 9.53
CA ALA A 175 18.39 -13.82 8.31
C ALA A 175 19.50 -13.47 7.31
N ILE A 176 19.76 -12.18 7.07
CA ILE A 176 20.89 -11.71 6.25
C ILE A 176 22.21 -12.26 6.79
N ALA A 177 22.49 -12.06 8.09
CA ALA A 177 23.71 -12.53 8.73
C ALA A 177 23.87 -14.05 8.62
N ALA A 178 22.77 -14.81 8.78
CA ALA A 178 22.78 -16.26 8.68
C ALA A 178 23.00 -16.76 7.24
N MET A 179 22.48 -16.06 6.23
CA MET A 179 22.77 -16.33 4.81
C MET A 179 24.26 -16.07 4.50
N ARG A 180 24.81 -14.94 4.94
CA ARG A 180 26.23 -14.63 4.76
C ARG A 180 27.15 -15.61 5.49
N THR A 181 26.80 -15.99 6.72
CA THR A 181 27.54 -17.00 7.51
C THR A 181 27.54 -18.37 6.83
N ALA A 182 26.47 -18.72 6.11
CA ALA A 182 26.44 -19.93 5.30
C ALA A 182 27.30 -19.85 4.03
N GLY A 183 27.76 -18.67 3.63
CA GLY A 183 28.58 -18.46 2.43
C GLY A 183 27.80 -18.07 1.18
N PHE A 184 26.54 -17.61 1.32
CA PHE A 184 25.81 -17.05 0.18
C PHE A 184 26.42 -15.71 -0.26
N GLN A 185 26.83 -15.64 -1.53
CA GLN A 185 27.43 -14.44 -2.14
C GLN A 185 26.47 -13.69 -3.07
N HIS A 186 25.29 -14.27 -3.36
CA HIS A 186 24.22 -13.66 -4.16
C HIS A 186 23.81 -12.30 -3.61
N THR A 187 23.28 -11.43 -4.47
CA THR A 187 22.46 -10.32 -3.98
C THR A 187 21.26 -10.90 -3.24
N LEU A 188 21.04 -10.42 -2.02
CA LEU A 188 19.88 -10.79 -1.22
C LEU A 188 18.77 -9.75 -1.43
N MET A 189 17.53 -10.20 -1.54
CA MET A 189 16.34 -9.35 -1.57
C MET A 189 15.52 -9.58 -0.29
N VAL A 190 15.08 -8.49 0.35
CA VAL A 190 14.30 -8.55 1.59
C VAL A 190 13.02 -7.75 1.45
N ASP A 191 11.88 -8.41 1.69
CA ASP A 191 10.57 -7.80 1.58
C ASP A 191 10.18 -7.10 2.88
N ALA A 192 9.41 -6.03 2.73
CA ALA A 192 8.86 -5.26 3.84
C ALA A 192 7.89 -6.09 4.72
N PRO A 193 7.61 -5.64 5.96
CA PRO A 193 6.52 -6.19 6.76
C PRO A 193 5.17 -5.67 6.24
N ASN A 194 4.08 -5.96 6.97
CA ASN A 194 2.72 -5.58 6.58
C ASN A 194 2.33 -6.16 5.22
N TRP A 195 2.57 -7.46 5.02
CA TRP A 195 2.29 -8.12 3.75
C TRP A 195 3.05 -7.45 2.59
N GLY A 196 4.29 -7.02 2.85
CA GLY A 196 5.12 -6.31 1.87
C GLY A 196 4.72 -4.85 1.60
N GLN A 197 3.57 -4.39 2.07
CA GLN A 197 3.07 -3.03 1.76
C GLN A 197 3.61 -1.93 2.68
N ASP A 198 4.26 -2.30 3.79
CA ASP A 198 4.92 -1.37 4.71
C ASP A 198 4.06 -0.15 5.13
N TRP A 199 2.75 -0.33 5.33
CA TRP A 199 1.85 0.80 5.65
C TRP A 199 2.21 1.50 6.97
N GLN A 200 2.97 0.83 7.84
CA GLN A 200 3.51 1.37 9.09
C GLN A 200 4.90 2.00 8.93
N PHE A 201 5.46 1.99 7.71
CA PHE A 201 6.79 2.51 7.38
C PHE A 201 7.95 1.88 8.17
N VAL A 202 7.79 0.63 8.61
CA VAL A 202 8.81 -0.07 9.40
C VAL A 202 10.05 -0.34 8.55
N MET A 203 9.91 -0.83 7.32
CA MET A 203 11.03 -0.98 6.40
C MET A 203 11.59 0.39 6.04
N ARG A 204 10.73 1.33 5.60
CA ARG A 204 11.15 2.67 5.18
C ARG A 204 12.03 3.36 6.23
N ASP A 205 11.61 3.35 7.48
CA ASP A 205 12.28 4.09 8.56
C ASP A 205 13.51 3.34 9.10
N ASN A 206 13.67 2.04 8.80
CA ASN A 206 14.80 1.22 9.26
C ASN A 206 15.71 0.73 8.11
N ALA A 207 15.46 1.15 6.87
CA ALA A 207 16.09 0.61 5.67
C ALA A 207 17.63 0.72 5.70
N VAL A 208 18.17 1.86 6.16
CA VAL A 208 19.63 2.05 6.33
C VAL A 208 20.20 0.99 7.27
N SER A 209 19.55 0.79 8.42
CA SER A 209 20.04 -0.15 9.43
C SER A 209 19.98 -1.60 8.96
N ILE A 210 19.05 -1.93 8.07
CA ILE A 210 18.93 -3.26 7.46
C ILE A 210 19.99 -3.44 6.39
N PHE A 211 20.15 -2.47 5.49
CA PHE A 211 21.20 -2.50 4.47
C PHE A 211 22.61 -2.64 5.10
N ASP A 212 22.90 -1.84 6.11
CA ASP A 212 24.20 -1.85 6.83
C ASP A 212 24.43 -3.13 7.64
N SER A 213 23.40 -3.95 7.87
CA SER A 213 23.54 -5.24 8.56
C SER A 213 24.15 -6.32 7.67
N ASP A 214 24.14 -6.13 6.35
CA ASP A 214 24.80 -7.03 5.42
C ASP A 214 26.31 -6.69 5.37
N PRO A 215 27.21 -7.56 5.87
CA PRO A 215 28.65 -7.31 5.79
C PRO A 215 29.16 -7.21 4.35
N ASN A 216 28.42 -7.76 3.38
CA ASN A 216 28.76 -7.68 1.96
C ASN A 216 28.17 -6.42 1.28
N GLN A 217 27.30 -5.67 1.98
CA GLN A 217 26.52 -4.55 1.43
C GLN A 217 25.87 -4.88 0.08
N ASN A 218 25.39 -6.12 -0.09
CA ASN A 218 24.84 -6.65 -1.32
C ASN A 218 23.39 -7.13 -1.09
N THR A 219 22.58 -6.25 -0.52
CA THR A 219 21.16 -6.46 -0.23
C THR A 219 20.31 -5.38 -0.91
N ILE A 220 19.23 -5.77 -1.59
CA ILE A 220 18.21 -4.88 -2.15
C ILE A 220 16.92 -4.99 -1.34
N LEU A 221 16.29 -3.85 -1.03
CA LEU A 221 15.00 -3.82 -0.33
C LEU A 221 13.85 -3.97 -1.35
N SER A 222 12.77 -4.61 -0.94
CA SER A 222 11.61 -4.90 -1.79
C SER A 222 10.31 -4.42 -1.15
N ILE A 223 9.56 -3.59 -1.88
CA ILE A 223 8.21 -3.12 -1.50
C ILE A 223 7.17 -3.76 -2.42
N HIS A 224 6.04 -4.19 -1.85
CA HIS A 224 4.91 -4.72 -2.61
C HIS A 224 3.81 -3.66 -2.65
N MET A 225 3.51 -3.14 -3.83
CA MET A 225 2.60 -2.00 -3.99
C MET A 225 1.21 -2.48 -4.43
N TYR A 226 0.33 -2.69 -3.45
CA TYR A 226 -1.10 -2.97 -3.65
C TYR A 226 -1.95 -1.79 -3.17
N GLY A 227 -3.07 -2.03 -2.46
CA GLY A 227 -4.05 -0.99 -2.15
C GLY A 227 -3.57 0.12 -1.22
N VAL A 228 -2.45 -0.06 -0.52
CA VAL A 228 -1.78 1.02 0.24
C VAL A 228 -1.19 2.10 -0.67
N PHE A 229 -0.92 1.76 -1.94
CA PHE A 229 -0.28 2.63 -2.91
C PHE A 229 -1.26 2.96 -4.05
N ASP A 230 -2.45 3.43 -3.67
CA ASP A 230 -3.54 3.78 -4.58
C ASP A 230 -3.48 5.24 -5.07
N THR A 231 -2.53 6.04 -4.55
CA THR A 231 -2.26 7.38 -5.05
C THR A 231 -0.82 7.61 -5.50
N ALA A 232 -0.68 8.46 -6.52
CA ALA A 232 0.61 8.97 -6.98
C ALA A 232 1.48 9.58 -5.88
N SER A 233 0.86 10.22 -4.88
CA SER A 233 1.55 10.88 -3.77
C SER A 233 2.20 9.87 -2.84
N GLU A 234 1.48 8.80 -2.47
CA GLU A 234 2.03 7.73 -1.61
C GLU A 234 3.19 7.04 -2.30
N ILE A 235 3.02 6.67 -3.57
CA ILE A 235 4.06 6.05 -4.39
C ILE A 235 5.28 6.97 -4.48
N THR A 236 5.08 8.22 -4.91
CA THR A 236 6.20 9.15 -5.11
C THR A 236 6.93 9.44 -3.80
N SER A 237 6.21 9.64 -2.70
CA SER A 237 6.80 9.90 -1.38
C SER A 237 7.58 8.70 -0.86
N TYR A 238 7.02 7.49 -0.98
CA TYR A 238 7.68 6.28 -0.53
C TYR A 238 8.97 6.04 -1.32
N LEU A 239 8.90 6.05 -2.66
CA LEU A 239 10.07 5.85 -3.52
C LEU A 239 11.12 6.94 -3.32
N ALA A 240 10.71 8.21 -3.20
CA ALA A 240 11.63 9.33 -2.97
C ALA A 240 12.43 9.17 -1.67
N THR A 241 11.87 8.53 -0.65
CA THR A 241 12.58 8.27 0.61
C THR A 241 13.83 7.42 0.39
N PHE A 242 13.72 6.35 -0.40
CA PHE A 242 14.85 5.47 -0.71
C PHE A 242 15.82 6.11 -1.71
N VAL A 243 15.30 6.83 -2.72
CA VAL A 243 16.12 7.56 -3.69
C VAL A 243 17.00 8.61 -3.00
N ASN A 244 16.42 9.41 -2.10
CA ASN A 244 17.12 10.46 -1.37
C ASN A 244 18.13 9.89 -0.37
N ALA A 245 17.84 8.73 0.23
CA ALA A 245 18.76 8.01 1.11
C ALA A 245 19.87 7.27 0.34
N GLY A 246 19.78 7.16 -0.99
CA GLY A 246 20.74 6.40 -1.81
C GLY A 246 20.67 4.89 -1.59
N LEU A 247 19.52 4.36 -1.18
CA LEU A 247 19.31 2.94 -0.89
C LEU A 247 18.74 2.17 -2.08
N PRO A 248 19.14 0.90 -2.28
CA PRO A 248 18.62 0.06 -3.36
C PRO A 248 17.20 -0.41 -3.05
N LEU A 249 16.26 -0.12 -3.95
CA LEU A 249 14.86 -0.54 -3.84
C LEU A 249 14.38 -1.20 -5.14
N VAL A 250 13.56 -2.23 -5.02
CA VAL A 250 12.75 -2.81 -6.09
C VAL A 250 11.28 -2.83 -5.65
N ILE A 251 10.37 -2.68 -6.60
CA ILE A 251 8.95 -2.95 -6.41
C ILE A 251 8.75 -4.45 -6.70
N GLY A 252 8.85 -5.27 -5.65
CA GLY A 252 8.93 -6.73 -5.76
C GLY A 252 7.65 -7.37 -6.26
N GLU A 253 6.52 -6.73 -5.98
CA GLU A 253 5.19 -7.05 -6.48
C GLU A 253 4.36 -5.77 -6.64
N PHE A 254 3.43 -5.78 -7.58
CA PHE A 254 2.34 -4.82 -7.65
C PHE A 254 1.23 -5.36 -8.56
N GLY A 255 0.02 -4.86 -8.35
CA GLY A 255 -1.16 -5.13 -9.19
C GLY A 255 -1.72 -3.85 -9.80
N ASN A 256 -2.79 -3.97 -10.58
CA ASN A 256 -3.59 -2.84 -11.08
C ASN A 256 -4.99 -2.76 -10.45
N MET A 257 -5.32 -3.70 -9.57
CA MET A 257 -6.52 -3.77 -8.76
C MET A 257 -6.16 -4.56 -7.51
N HIS A 258 -6.73 -4.23 -6.35
CA HIS A 258 -6.61 -5.06 -5.15
C HIS A 258 -7.81 -4.87 -4.23
N SER A 259 -8.09 -5.84 -3.36
CA SER A 259 -9.27 -5.82 -2.48
C SER A 259 -9.18 -4.78 -1.35
N ASP A 260 -7.97 -4.28 -1.05
CA ASP A 260 -7.68 -3.28 -0.03
C ASP A 260 -7.45 -1.87 -0.60
N GLY A 261 -7.57 -1.69 -1.92
CA GLY A 261 -7.38 -0.42 -2.63
C GLY A 261 -7.02 -0.65 -4.09
N ASN A 262 -7.22 0.35 -4.95
CA ASN A 262 -6.87 0.25 -6.37
C ASN A 262 -5.46 0.82 -6.60
N PRO A 263 -4.41 0.00 -6.71
CA PRO A 263 -3.04 0.49 -6.82
C PRO A 263 -2.92 1.40 -8.05
N ASP A 264 -2.18 2.51 -7.94
CA ASP A 264 -1.92 3.41 -9.07
C ASP A 264 -0.72 2.89 -9.87
N GLU A 265 -0.96 1.86 -10.68
CA GLU A 265 0.06 1.16 -11.48
C GLU A 265 0.73 2.06 -12.51
N ASP A 266 0.02 3.10 -12.96
CA ASP A 266 0.54 4.13 -13.86
C ASP A 266 1.65 4.93 -13.19
N THR A 267 1.41 5.43 -11.98
CA THR A 267 2.44 6.15 -11.23
C THR A 267 3.55 5.20 -10.76
N ILE A 268 3.23 3.98 -10.34
CA ILE A 268 4.24 2.96 -9.97
C ILE A 268 5.25 2.78 -11.10
N MET A 269 4.78 2.50 -12.32
CA MET A 269 5.65 2.22 -13.45
C MET A 269 6.38 3.48 -13.95
N ALA A 270 5.71 4.64 -13.94
CA ALA A 270 6.34 5.91 -14.34
C ALA A 270 7.43 6.34 -13.36
N GLN A 271 7.19 6.27 -12.05
CA GLN A 271 8.18 6.63 -11.03
C GLN A 271 9.31 5.59 -10.96
N ALA A 272 9.01 4.31 -11.14
CA ALA A 272 10.03 3.28 -11.25
C ALA A 272 10.96 3.55 -12.43
N GLN A 273 10.42 3.90 -13.60
CA GLN A 273 11.21 4.27 -14.78
C GLN A 273 12.03 5.55 -14.54
N ALA A 274 11.40 6.62 -14.06
CA ALA A 274 12.06 7.91 -13.84
C ALA A 274 13.22 7.82 -12.84
N ASN A 275 13.09 6.96 -11.83
CA ASN A 275 14.08 6.80 -10.78
C ASN A 275 15.05 5.63 -11.03
N GLY A 276 14.87 4.83 -12.09
CA GLY A 276 15.70 3.62 -12.32
C GLY A 276 15.49 2.52 -11.28
N ILE A 277 14.29 2.45 -10.70
CA ILE A 277 13.87 1.41 -9.75
C ILE A 277 13.28 0.24 -10.54
N GLY A 278 13.60 -0.99 -10.11
CA GLY A 278 13.07 -2.21 -10.72
C GLY A 278 11.61 -2.46 -10.34
N TYR A 279 10.86 -3.19 -11.16
CA TYR A 279 9.52 -3.68 -10.79
C TYR A 279 9.26 -5.10 -11.32
N MET A 280 8.40 -5.84 -10.62
CA MET A 280 7.85 -7.12 -11.06
C MET A 280 6.33 -7.15 -10.83
N GLY A 281 5.55 -7.38 -11.88
CA GLY A 281 4.10 -7.45 -11.75
C GLY A 281 3.62 -8.80 -11.23
N TRP A 282 2.61 -8.78 -10.36
CA TRP A 282 1.92 -9.98 -9.88
C TRP A 282 0.65 -10.23 -10.69
N SER A 283 0.42 -11.39 -11.30
CA SER A 283 1.39 -12.44 -11.63
C SER A 283 1.04 -13.07 -12.99
N TRP A 284 1.89 -13.96 -13.50
CA TRP A 284 1.71 -14.53 -14.84
C TRP A 284 0.31 -15.14 -15.05
N SER A 285 -0.08 -16.09 -14.20
CA SER A 285 -1.39 -16.73 -14.19
C SER A 285 -1.56 -17.58 -12.93
N GLY A 286 -2.78 -18.04 -12.67
CA GLY A 286 -3.09 -19.04 -11.66
C GLY A 286 -3.47 -18.45 -10.30
N ASN A 287 -3.76 -17.15 -10.24
CA ASN A 287 -4.44 -16.59 -9.09
C ASN A 287 -5.81 -17.25 -8.90
N GLY A 288 -6.28 -17.28 -7.65
CA GLY A 288 -7.58 -17.81 -7.29
C GLY A 288 -8.10 -17.12 -6.05
N GLY A 289 -9.37 -17.32 -5.71
CA GLY A 289 -9.95 -16.80 -4.48
C GLY A 289 -10.40 -15.34 -4.57
N GLY A 290 -10.76 -14.88 -5.77
CA GLY A 290 -11.30 -13.54 -6.00
C GLY A 290 -10.28 -12.49 -6.43
N VAL A 291 -9.00 -12.88 -6.59
CA VAL A 291 -7.92 -12.02 -7.09
C VAL A 291 -7.44 -12.43 -8.49
N GLU A 292 -8.25 -13.17 -9.24
CA GLU A 292 -7.97 -13.62 -10.61
C GLU A 292 -7.74 -12.45 -11.58
N TYR A 293 -8.21 -11.25 -11.23
CA TYR A 293 -7.95 -10.03 -11.99
C TYR A 293 -6.46 -9.65 -12.07
N LEU A 294 -5.61 -10.23 -11.22
CA LEU A 294 -4.15 -10.08 -11.24
C LEU A 294 -3.45 -11.05 -12.20
N ASP A 295 -4.17 -11.95 -12.87
CA ASP A 295 -3.56 -12.78 -13.90
C ASP A 295 -3.21 -11.93 -15.13
N MET A 296 -1.96 -12.02 -15.61
CA MET A 296 -1.56 -11.39 -16.88
C MET A 296 -2.07 -12.16 -18.09
N VAL A 297 -2.18 -13.48 -17.96
CA VAL A 297 -2.81 -14.34 -18.95
C VAL A 297 -3.79 -15.28 -18.28
N THR A 298 -4.90 -15.58 -18.96
CA THR A 298 -5.88 -16.54 -18.47
C THR A 298 -5.39 -17.97 -18.69
N ASN A 299 -5.43 -18.82 -17.66
CA ASN A 299 -5.10 -20.26 -17.72
C ASN A 299 -3.72 -20.59 -18.32
N PHE A 300 -2.70 -19.77 -18.02
CA PHE A 300 -1.33 -19.91 -18.55
C PHE A 300 -1.22 -19.85 -20.10
N ASP A 301 -2.27 -19.45 -20.82
CA ASP A 301 -2.27 -19.34 -22.28
C ASP A 301 -1.74 -17.97 -22.73
N PRO A 302 -0.55 -17.88 -23.34
CA PRO A 302 0.04 -16.60 -23.77
C PRO A 302 -0.80 -15.85 -24.83
N ASN A 303 -1.78 -16.51 -25.46
CA ASN A 303 -2.68 -15.89 -26.42
C ASN A 303 -3.92 -15.24 -25.78
N GLN A 304 -4.12 -15.44 -24.48
CA GLN A 304 -5.27 -14.92 -23.71
C GLN A 304 -4.78 -13.87 -22.71
N VAL A 305 -4.17 -12.81 -23.21
CA VAL A 305 -3.64 -11.71 -22.39
C VAL A 305 -4.81 -10.90 -21.81
N THR A 306 -4.79 -10.67 -20.50
CA THR A 306 -5.82 -9.89 -19.79
C THR A 306 -5.60 -8.38 -19.95
N SER A 307 -6.51 -7.56 -19.41
CA SER A 307 -6.31 -6.11 -19.34
C SER A 307 -5.06 -5.76 -18.53
N TRP A 308 -4.85 -6.45 -17.40
CA TRP A 308 -3.65 -6.27 -16.59
C TRP A 308 -2.38 -6.66 -17.33
N GLY A 309 -2.35 -7.84 -17.96
CA GLY A 309 -1.23 -8.27 -18.78
C GLY A 309 -0.93 -7.28 -19.91
N THR A 310 -1.97 -6.79 -20.60
CA THR A 310 -1.83 -5.78 -21.65
C THR A 310 -1.17 -4.51 -21.11
N ARG A 311 -1.63 -4.03 -19.94
CA ARG A 311 -1.11 -2.82 -19.30
C ARG A 311 0.36 -2.97 -18.91
N LEU A 312 0.74 -4.06 -18.24
CA LEU A 312 2.13 -4.25 -17.79
C LEU A 312 3.09 -4.49 -18.97
N ILE A 313 2.67 -5.29 -19.95
CA ILE A 313 3.54 -5.74 -21.03
C ILE A 313 3.73 -4.64 -22.08
N ALA A 314 2.62 -4.15 -22.65
CA ALA A 314 2.64 -3.26 -23.81
C ALA A 314 2.35 -1.79 -23.48
N GLY A 315 1.80 -1.52 -22.28
CA GLY A 315 1.46 -0.18 -21.83
C GLY A 315 2.67 0.74 -21.61
N ALA A 316 2.38 2.02 -21.33
CA ALA A 316 3.40 3.02 -21.05
C ALA A 316 4.31 2.58 -19.90
N ASN A 317 5.62 2.77 -20.06
CA ASN A 317 6.65 2.31 -19.11
C ASN A 317 6.65 0.79 -18.86
N GLY A 318 5.94 0.02 -19.69
CA GLY A 318 5.82 -1.43 -19.63
C GLY A 318 7.08 -2.17 -20.09
N LEU A 319 6.98 -3.50 -20.07
CA LEU A 319 8.09 -4.40 -20.38
C LEU A 319 8.65 -4.17 -21.78
N GLN A 320 7.79 -4.12 -22.80
CA GLN A 320 8.21 -3.92 -24.19
C GLN A 320 8.86 -2.56 -24.45
N GLN A 321 8.59 -1.56 -23.60
CA GLN A 321 9.13 -0.21 -23.75
C GLN A 321 10.45 -0.01 -22.98
N THR A 322 10.61 -0.68 -21.84
CA THR A 322 11.65 -0.31 -20.85
C THR A 322 12.57 -1.45 -20.44
N SER A 323 12.19 -2.71 -20.68
CA SER A 323 13.00 -3.87 -20.33
C SER A 323 14.26 -3.95 -21.17
N GLN A 324 15.37 -4.27 -20.51
CA GLN A 324 16.67 -4.51 -21.13
C GLN A 324 17.22 -5.82 -20.59
N GLU A 325 17.62 -6.72 -21.50
CA GLU A 325 18.24 -7.99 -21.12
C GLU A 325 19.53 -7.76 -20.32
N ALA A 326 19.78 -8.59 -19.30
CA ALA A 326 21.01 -8.51 -18.52
C ALA A 326 22.22 -8.75 -19.43
N SER A 327 23.31 -8.01 -19.20
CA SER A 327 24.47 -8.09 -20.10
C SER A 327 25.22 -9.43 -20.00
N VAL A 328 24.99 -10.20 -18.94
CA VAL A 328 25.49 -11.58 -18.82
C VAL A 328 24.98 -12.50 -19.94
N TYR A 329 23.83 -12.17 -20.55
CA TYR A 329 23.29 -12.88 -21.71
C TYR A 329 23.58 -12.18 -23.06
N GLY A 330 24.34 -11.08 -23.05
CA GLY A 330 24.65 -10.29 -24.24
C GLY A 330 23.72 -9.10 -24.48
N GLY A 331 22.92 -8.69 -23.48
CA GLY A 331 22.12 -7.46 -23.54
C GLY A 331 22.97 -6.18 -23.71
N PRO A 332 22.38 -5.10 -24.26
CA PRO A 332 23.11 -3.87 -24.58
C PRO A 332 23.70 -3.23 -23.31
N THR A 333 24.98 -2.85 -23.36
CA THR A 333 25.67 -2.12 -22.30
C THR A 333 25.20 -0.67 -22.26
N PRO A 334 24.47 -0.21 -21.22
CA PRO A 334 24.13 1.20 -21.09
C PRO A 334 25.40 2.00 -20.78
N THR A 335 25.61 3.13 -21.47
CA THR A 335 26.77 3.99 -21.23
C THR A 335 26.72 4.59 -19.82
N PRO A 336 27.81 4.57 -19.02
CA PRO A 336 27.76 5.06 -17.64
C PRO A 336 27.45 6.57 -17.59
N SER A 337 26.37 6.95 -16.92
CA SER A 337 26.16 8.35 -16.53
C SER A 337 27.14 8.70 -15.42
N ARG A 338 28.14 9.53 -15.75
CA ARG A 338 29.12 10.04 -14.78
C ARG A 338 28.43 11.04 -13.84
N THR A 339 28.10 10.62 -12.63
CA THR A 339 27.71 11.54 -11.55
C THR A 339 28.96 12.26 -11.04
N SER A 340 29.18 13.50 -11.47
CA SER A 340 30.20 14.38 -10.89
C SER A 340 29.67 14.97 -9.58
N THR A 341 30.27 14.57 -8.47
CA THR A 341 30.17 15.24 -7.18
C THR A 341 30.85 16.60 -7.26
N ARG A 342 30.11 17.70 -6.98
CA ARG A 342 30.75 18.99 -6.66
C ARG A 342 30.05 19.69 -5.51
N THR A 343 30.84 19.93 -4.48
CA THR A 343 30.59 20.71 -3.26
C THR A 343 30.24 22.18 -3.58
N PRO A 344 29.29 22.82 -2.88
CA PRO A 344 28.95 24.22 -3.11
C PRO A 344 29.84 25.17 -2.28
N THR A 345 30.20 26.31 -2.87
CA THR A 345 30.69 27.51 -2.15
C THR A 345 29.99 28.73 -2.78
N PRO A 346 29.49 29.69 -1.99
CA PRO A 346 28.47 30.63 -2.44
C PRO A 346 29.08 31.93 -2.99
N THR A 347 28.45 32.51 -4.00
CA THR A 347 28.60 33.94 -4.31
C THR A 347 27.29 34.46 -4.88
N GLY A 348 26.67 35.40 -4.17
CA GLY A 348 25.39 35.98 -4.53
C GLY A 348 25.52 37.05 -5.61
N THR A 349 24.45 37.24 -6.37
CA THR A 349 24.09 38.57 -6.88
C THR A 349 22.58 38.66 -7.06
N ARG A 350 22.04 39.76 -6.53
CA ARG A 350 20.63 40.15 -6.47
C ARG A 350 20.20 40.76 -7.80
N ILE A 351 19.05 40.32 -8.33
CA ILE A 351 18.22 41.08 -9.27
C ILE A 351 16.74 40.78 -8.97
N THR A 352 15.90 41.82 -9.01
CA THR A 352 14.45 41.81 -8.74
C THR A 352 13.79 42.76 -9.76
N PRO A 353 12.46 42.70 -10.00
CA PRO A 353 11.75 41.74 -10.85
C PRO A 353 11.10 42.43 -12.06
N THR A 354 10.58 41.66 -13.02
CA THR A 354 9.62 42.17 -14.01
C THR A 354 8.51 41.15 -14.15
N PHE A 355 7.32 41.48 -13.65
CA PHE A 355 6.14 40.62 -13.69
C PHE A 355 5.45 40.78 -15.05
N THR A 356 5.34 39.67 -15.79
CA THR A 356 4.39 39.49 -16.87
C THR A 356 3.55 38.26 -16.53
N SER A 357 2.34 38.50 -16.04
CA SER A 357 1.39 37.45 -15.65
C SER A 357 0.74 36.86 -16.91
N THR A 358 1.33 35.78 -17.40
CA THR A 358 0.61 34.73 -18.12
C THR A 358 -0.05 33.82 -17.07
N PRO A 359 -1.29 33.34 -17.25
CA PRO A 359 -1.89 32.37 -16.32
C PRO A 359 -1.07 31.09 -16.40
N THR A 360 -0.19 30.90 -15.42
CA THR A 360 0.57 29.68 -15.26
C THR A 360 -0.39 28.60 -14.78
N ASP A 361 -0.53 27.53 -15.56
CA ASP A 361 -1.08 26.24 -15.13
C ASP A 361 -0.05 25.59 -14.17
N GLN A 362 0.14 26.24 -13.02
CA GLN A 362 0.97 25.80 -11.91
C GLN A 362 0.02 25.27 -10.84
N PRO A 363 0.10 24.00 -10.43
CA PRO A 363 -0.72 23.45 -9.35
C PRO A 363 -0.50 24.27 -8.08
N ASN A 364 -1.58 24.84 -7.54
CA ASN A 364 -1.57 25.40 -6.19
C ASN A 364 -1.92 24.27 -5.22
N PRO A 365 -1.04 23.88 -4.26
CA PRO A 365 -1.23 22.73 -3.36
C PRO A 365 -2.33 22.95 -2.29
N SER A 366 -3.27 23.87 -2.51
CA SER A 366 -4.15 24.40 -1.47
C SER A 366 -5.52 23.72 -1.35
N CYS A 367 -5.84 22.69 -2.13
CA CYS A 367 -7.07 21.90 -1.89
C CYS A 367 -6.95 20.43 -2.30
N ALA A 368 -7.77 19.61 -1.65
CA ALA A 368 -7.96 18.19 -1.92
C ALA A 368 -9.46 17.87 -1.93
N VAL A 369 -9.94 17.02 -2.82
CA VAL A 369 -11.31 16.47 -2.82
C VAL A 369 -11.30 15.01 -2.31
N THR A 370 -12.44 14.41 -2.04
CA THR A 370 -12.57 12.96 -1.87
C THR A 370 -13.89 12.60 -2.52
N TYR A 371 -13.88 11.70 -3.51
CA TYR A 371 -15.05 11.41 -4.33
C TYR A 371 -15.56 9.98 -4.06
N ALA A 372 -16.18 9.74 -2.92
CA ALA A 372 -16.42 8.39 -2.44
C ALA A 372 -17.72 7.77 -3.00
N VAL A 373 -17.64 6.76 -3.89
CA VAL A 373 -18.85 6.04 -4.34
C VAL A 373 -19.36 5.18 -3.19
N GLN A 374 -20.56 5.50 -2.72
CA GLN A 374 -21.19 4.84 -1.58
C GLN A 374 -21.99 3.63 -2.01
N ASN A 375 -22.67 3.74 -3.15
CA ASN A 375 -23.48 2.68 -3.71
C ASN A 375 -23.57 2.90 -5.22
N ASP A 376 -23.42 1.82 -5.99
CA ASP A 376 -23.60 1.83 -7.43
C ASP A 376 -24.49 0.65 -7.82
N TRP A 377 -25.58 0.93 -8.53
CA TRP A 377 -26.58 -0.07 -8.92
C TRP A 377 -26.63 -0.29 -10.44
N GLY A 378 -25.58 0.08 -11.18
CA GLY A 378 -25.42 -0.21 -12.61
C GLY A 378 -26.18 0.72 -13.57
N ALA A 379 -27.12 1.52 -13.06
CA ALA A 379 -27.81 2.58 -13.80
C ALA A 379 -27.75 3.95 -13.11
N GLY A 380 -27.15 3.98 -11.92
CA GLY A 380 -26.94 5.18 -11.13
C GLY A 380 -26.08 4.88 -9.90
N ALA A 381 -25.62 5.93 -9.25
CA ALA A 381 -24.76 5.83 -8.07
C ALA A 381 -25.03 6.94 -7.07
N THR A 382 -24.77 6.66 -5.80
CA THR A 382 -24.71 7.64 -4.72
C THR A 382 -23.25 7.87 -4.36
N ILE A 383 -22.85 9.14 -4.25
CA ILE A 383 -21.45 9.54 -4.07
C ILE A 383 -21.36 10.63 -3.01
N ASN A 384 -20.42 10.49 -2.08
CA ASN A 384 -20.09 11.51 -1.10
C ASN A 384 -18.83 12.26 -1.54
N VAL A 385 -18.90 13.58 -1.56
CA VAL A 385 -17.79 14.44 -1.95
C VAL A 385 -17.34 15.29 -0.77
N THR A 386 -16.07 15.20 -0.39
CA THR A 386 -15.45 16.09 0.61
C THR A 386 -14.46 17.02 -0.07
N VAL A 387 -14.50 18.31 0.22
CA VAL A 387 -13.50 19.31 -0.18
C VAL A 387 -12.70 19.69 1.05
N ARG A 388 -11.38 19.74 0.93
CA ARG A 388 -10.43 20.14 1.96
C ARG A 388 -9.60 21.32 1.47
N ASN A 389 -9.47 22.35 2.29
CA ASN A 389 -8.59 23.50 2.04
C ASN A 389 -7.25 23.27 2.73
N ASN A 390 -6.22 22.96 1.97
CA ASN A 390 -4.84 22.83 2.43
C ASN A 390 -4.08 24.18 2.40
N GLY A 391 -4.72 25.25 1.93
CA GLY A 391 -4.17 26.59 1.91
C GLY A 391 -4.12 27.22 3.30
N SER A 392 -3.22 28.20 3.46
CA SER A 392 -3.03 28.94 4.72
C SER A 392 -4.09 30.01 4.98
N SER A 393 -5.05 30.20 4.08
CA SER A 393 -6.15 31.16 4.20
C SER A 393 -7.50 30.45 4.10
N ALA A 394 -8.46 30.87 4.93
CA ALA A 394 -9.81 30.31 4.88
C ALA A 394 -10.52 30.72 3.58
N ILE A 395 -11.32 29.82 3.02
CA ILE A 395 -12.16 30.06 1.85
C ILE A 395 -13.59 30.27 2.35
N ASN A 396 -14.21 31.40 2.03
CA ASN A 396 -15.60 31.67 2.35
C ASN A 396 -16.39 31.83 1.04
N GLY A 397 -17.23 30.85 0.75
CA GLY A 397 -17.80 30.65 -0.58
C GLY A 397 -16.90 29.76 -1.45
N TRP A 398 -17.37 28.57 -1.77
CA TRP A 398 -16.67 27.62 -2.62
C TRP A 398 -17.56 27.03 -3.70
N THR A 399 -16.97 26.80 -4.87
CA THR A 399 -17.54 26.05 -5.98
C THR A 399 -16.55 25.01 -6.42
N LEU A 400 -16.94 23.75 -6.35
CA LEU A 400 -16.17 22.62 -6.86
C LEU A 400 -16.69 22.23 -8.24
N ALA A 401 -15.83 22.21 -9.24
CA ALA A 401 -16.18 21.81 -10.60
C ALA A 401 -15.30 20.66 -11.10
N TRP A 402 -15.87 19.81 -11.96
CA TRP A 402 -15.20 18.67 -12.57
C TRP A 402 -15.85 18.32 -13.92
N THR A 403 -15.22 17.40 -14.66
CA THR A 403 -15.80 16.81 -15.87
C THR A 403 -15.96 15.32 -15.66
N PHE A 404 -17.17 14.82 -15.86
CA PHE A 404 -17.45 13.38 -15.86
C PHE A 404 -16.74 12.71 -17.05
N PRO A 405 -16.02 11.59 -16.85
CA PRO A 405 -15.33 10.92 -17.95
C PRO A 405 -16.27 10.15 -18.88
N GLY A 406 -17.48 9.84 -18.42
CA GLY A 406 -18.51 9.13 -19.18
C GLY A 406 -19.75 10.00 -19.41
N ASN A 407 -20.90 9.33 -19.47
CA ASN A 407 -22.20 9.97 -19.70
C ASN A 407 -22.98 10.25 -18.40
N GLN A 408 -22.30 10.31 -17.27
CA GLN A 408 -22.95 10.53 -15.98
C GLN A 408 -23.73 11.85 -15.95
N GLN A 409 -24.95 11.80 -15.43
CA GLN A 409 -25.84 12.93 -15.23
C GLN A 409 -26.25 13.01 -13.76
N LEU A 410 -26.01 14.15 -13.12
CA LEU A 410 -26.48 14.44 -11.78
C LEU A 410 -28.00 14.43 -11.75
N THR A 411 -28.57 13.65 -10.85
CA THR A 411 -30.01 13.56 -10.62
C THR A 411 -30.43 14.24 -9.33
N GLN A 412 -29.56 14.25 -8.33
CA GLN A 412 -29.79 14.91 -7.05
C GLN A 412 -28.46 15.32 -6.41
N VAL A 413 -28.45 16.43 -5.68
CA VAL A 413 -27.32 16.86 -4.83
C VAL A 413 -27.88 17.36 -3.50
N TRP A 414 -27.24 17.02 -2.39
CA TRP A 414 -27.53 17.58 -1.06
C TRP A 414 -26.26 18.12 -0.42
N GLY A 415 -26.38 19.17 0.39
CA GLY A 415 -25.22 19.89 0.93
C GLY A 415 -24.53 20.83 -0.07
N GLY A 416 -25.15 21.10 -1.23
CA GLY A 416 -24.67 22.06 -2.22
C GLY A 416 -25.71 22.37 -3.29
N ALA A 417 -25.54 23.48 -4.00
CA ALA A 417 -26.31 23.83 -5.19
C ALA A 417 -25.53 23.42 -6.44
N TYR A 418 -26.15 22.75 -7.41
CA TYR A 418 -25.44 22.16 -8.54
C TYR A 418 -25.87 22.71 -9.90
N THR A 419 -24.94 22.67 -10.86
CA THR A 419 -25.21 22.85 -12.29
C THR A 419 -24.50 21.74 -13.08
N GLN A 420 -25.05 21.38 -14.23
CA GLN A 420 -24.39 20.49 -15.18
C GLN A 420 -24.73 20.89 -16.62
N SER A 421 -23.71 20.92 -17.47
CA SER A 421 -23.84 21.12 -18.92
C SER A 421 -23.02 20.06 -19.63
N GLY A 422 -23.71 19.08 -20.25
CA GLY A 422 -23.07 17.90 -20.81
C GLY A 422 -22.34 17.11 -19.71
N ALA A 423 -21.03 16.89 -19.88
CA ALA A 423 -20.20 16.20 -18.91
C ALA A 423 -19.63 17.11 -17.80
N VAL A 424 -19.73 18.43 -17.96
CA VAL A 424 -19.13 19.39 -17.01
C VAL A 424 -20.13 19.66 -15.89
N ALA A 425 -19.74 19.39 -14.65
CA ALA A 425 -20.54 19.56 -13.46
C ALA A 425 -19.88 20.50 -12.45
N ALA A 426 -20.68 21.25 -11.70
CA ALA A 426 -20.21 22.09 -10.61
C ALA A 426 -21.19 22.09 -9.44
N VAL A 427 -20.66 22.11 -8.21
CA VAL A 427 -21.41 22.22 -6.96
C VAL A 427 -20.86 23.36 -6.13
N SER A 428 -21.72 24.31 -5.76
CA SER A 428 -21.41 25.41 -4.85
C SER A 428 -21.95 25.14 -3.46
N ASN A 429 -21.27 25.69 -2.45
CA ASN A 429 -21.67 25.60 -1.05
C ASN A 429 -23.09 26.16 -0.81
N VAL A 430 -23.73 25.72 0.27
CA VAL A 430 -24.90 26.37 0.88
C VAL A 430 -24.46 27.17 2.12
N SER A 431 -25.38 27.91 2.74
CA SER A 431 -25.03 28.90 3.77
C SER A 431 -24.28 28.32 4.98
N TYR A 432 -24.56 27.08 5.39
CA TYR A 432 -23.96 26.48 6.58
C TYR A 432 -22.57 25.87 6.37
N ASN A 433 -22.21 25.52 5.13
CA ASN A 433 -20.89 24.94 4.80
C ASN A 433 -20.04 25.88 3.94
N ALA A 434 -20.38 27.17 3.89
CA ALA A 434 -19.67 28.19 3.11
C ALA A 434 -18.22 28.41 3.56
N ASN A 435 -17.97 28.28 4.86
CA ASN A 435 -16.65 28.52 5.45
C ASN A 435 -15.81 27.24 5.47
N LEU A 436 -14.74 27.24 4.68
CA LEU A 436 -13.76 26.18 4.59
C LEU A 436 -12.44 26.69 5.20
N ALA A 437 -12.22 26.36 6.47
CA ALA A 437 -11.10 26.88 7.26
C ALA A 437 -9.74 26.60 6.61
N ALA A 438 -8.76 27.46 6.89
CA ALA A 438 -7.37 27.26 6.48
C ALA A 438 -6.77 25.99 7.09
N ASN A 439 -5.66 25.51 6.52
CA ASN A 439 -4.80 24.46 7.08
C ASN A 439 -5.53 23.14 7.37
N GLY A 440 -6.42 22.73 6.47
CA GLY A 440 -7.08 21.43 6.48
C GLY A 440 -8.58 21.47 6.79
N GLY A 441 -9.23 22.64 6.78
CA GLY A 441 -10.68 22.72 6.93
C GLY A 441 -11.40 21.96 5.82
N THR A 442 -12.54 21.33 6.15
CA THR A 442 -13.31 20.49 5.21
C THR A 442 -14.76 20.93 5.08
N ALA A 443 -15.36 20.65 3.91
CA ALA A 443 -16.78 20.77 3.66
C ALA A 443 -17.22 19.58 2.78
N GLY A 444 -18.37 18.98 3.09
CA GLY A 444 -18.89 17.82 2.36
C GLY A 444 -20.25 18.09 1.73
N PHE A 445 -20.53 17.38 0.65
CA PHE A 445 -21.84 17.26 0.00
C PHE A 445 -22.01 15.84 -0.55
N GLY A 446 -23.25 15.43 -0.82
CA GLY A 446 -23.52 14.14 -1.47
C GLY A 446 -24.29 14.35 -2.77
N LEU A 447 -24.18 13.39 -3.68
CA LEU A 447 -24.85 13.42 -4.97
C LEU A 447 -25.35 12.04 -5.37
N ASN A 448 -26.42 12.03 -6.16
CA ASN A 448 -26.82 10.90 -6.97
C ASN A 448 -26.58 11.24 -8.44
N LEU A 449 -26.12 10.26 -9.20
CA LEU A 449 -26.00 10.35 -10.65
C LEU A 449 -26.69 9.17 -11.33
N ALA A 450 -27.10 9.37 -12.57
CA ALA A 450 -27.55 8.33 -13.50
C ALA A 450 -26.51 8.19 -14.61
N TYR A 451 -26.32 6.98 -15.12
CA TYR A 451 -25.39 6.70 -16.21
C TYR A 451 -25.81 5.43 -16.96
N ASN A 452 -25.20 5.15 -18.11
CA ASN A 452 -25.31 3.84 -18.75
C ASN A 452 -23.92 3.28 -19.04
N GLY A 453 -23.78 1.95 -18.95
CA GLY A 453 -22.49 1.30 -19.15
C GLY A 453 -21.60 1.45 -17.92
N SER A 454 -20.56 2.29 -18.00
CA SER A 454 -19.56 2.47 -16.94
C SER A 454 -19.72 3.80 -16.20
N ASN A 455 -19.32 3.82 -14.92
CA ASN A 455 -19.33 5.00 -14.07
C ASN A 455 -17.92 5.35 -13.56
N PRO A 456 -17.01 5.82 -14.45
CA PRO A 456 -15.68 6.23 -14.03
C PRO A 456 -15.72 7.52 -13.17
N PRO A 457 -14.97 7.59 -12.05
CA PRO A 457 -14.87 8.79 -11.22
C PRO A 457 -14.20 9.95 -11.99
N PRO A 458 -14.54 11.22 -11.73
CA PRO A 458 -13.77 12.35 -12.24
C PRO A 458 -12.35 12.35 -11.66
N THR A 459 -11.36 12.60 -12.51
CA THR A 459 -9.94 12.59 -12.13
C THR A 459 -9.37 13.98 -11.86
N ARG A 460 -10.10 15.04 -12.20
CA ARG A 460 -9.67 16.42 -12.04
C ARG A 460 -10.79 17.27 -11.47
N PHE A 461 -10.49 17.95 -10.37
CA PHE A 461 -11.37 18.90 -9.73
C PHE A 461 -10.73 20.29 -9.70
N THR A 462 -11.57 21.33 -9.84
CA THR A 462 -11.19 22.71 -9.58
C THR A 462 -12.03 23.28 -8.46
N LEU A 463 -11.39 23.89 -7.45
CA LEU A 463 -12.03 24.68 -6.41
C LEU A 463 -11.90 26.17 -6.75
N ASN A 464 -13.04 26.85 -6.93
CA ASN A 464 -13.11 28.25 -7.34
C ASN A 464 -12.29 28.55 -8.62
N GLY A 465 -12.27 27.60 -9.56
CA GLY A 465 -11.54 27.70 -10.82
C GLY A 465 -10.04 27.36 -10.72
N ILE A 466 -9.53 27.02 -9.54
CA ILE A 466 -8.15 26.59 -9.31
C ILE A 466 -8.11 25.07 -9.16
N VAL A 467 -7.18 24.41 -9.85
CA VAL A 467 -7.02 22.94 -9.80
C VAL A 467 -6.64 22.51 -8.38
N CYS A 468 -7.37 21.55 -7.81
CA CYS A 468 -6.98 20.90 -6.56
C CYS A 468 -5.87 19.89 -6.82
N GLY A 469 -4.95 19.72 -5.87
CA GLY A 469 -3.98 18.62 -5.90
C GLY A 469 -4.76 17.31 -5.86
N ASP A 470 -4.55 16.46 -6.88
CA ASP A 470 -5.48 15.44 -7.34
C ASP A 470 -6.00 14.50 -6.26
N THR A 471 -7.27 14.14 -6.42
CA THR A 471 -8.04 13.37 -5.44
C THR A 471 -8.94 12.35 -6.10
N GLY A 472 -8.53 11.09 -6.01
CA GLY A 472 -9.31 9.94 -6.45
C GLY A 472 -10.40 9.55 -5.44
N PRO A 473 -11.34 8.69 -5.88
CA PRO A 473 -12.47 8.23 -5.08
C PRO A 473 -12.09 7.19 -4.02
N THR A 474 -12.66 7.28 -2.82
CA THR A 474 -12.60 6.21 -1.80
C THR A 474 -13.88 5.37 -1.86
N ASN A 475 -13.79 4.09 -2.24
CA ASN A 475 -14.95 3.18 -2.21
C ASN A 475 -15.06 2.47 -0.86
N THR A 476 -16.31 2.33 -0.38
CA THR A 476 -16.73 1.52 0.79
C THR A 476 -17.53 0.29 0.30
N PRO A 477 -18.10 -0.58 1.17
CA PRO A 477 -18.03 -2.05 1.10
C PRO A 477 -19.06 -2.71 0.15
N THR A 478 -18.65 -3.75 -0.60
CA THR A 478 -19.57 -4.52 -1.46
C THR A 478 -20.32 -5.61 -0.69
N ALA A 479 -21.63 -5.72 -1.00
CA ALA A 479 -22.62 -6.61 -0.42
C ALA A 479 -22.42 -8.10 -0.74
N THR A 480 -22.79 -8.97 0.22
CA THR A 480 -22.86 -10.42 0.07
C THR A 480 -23.94 -10.84 -0.95
N PRO A 481 -23.62 -11.61 -2.01
CA PRO A 481 -24.62 -12.10 -2.94
C PRO A 481 -25.42 -13.28 -2.38
N THR A 482 -26.74 -13.21 -2.57
CA THR A 482 -27.74 -14.25 -2.29
C THR A 482 -27.51 -15.47 -3.21
N LYS A 483 -27.47 -16.68 -2.63
CA LYS A 483 -27.52 -17.94 -3.41
C LYS A 483 -28.97 -18.40 -3.58
N THR A 484 -29.36 -18.71 -4.81
CA THR A 484 -30.66 -19.29 -5.19
C THR A 484 -30.53 -20.78 -5.54
N ASN A 485 -31.34 -21.61 -4.85
CA ASN A 485 -31.98 -22.92 -5.14
C ASN A 485 -31.21 -24.01 -5.94
N THR A 486 -31.14 -25.29 -5.50
CA THR A 486 -32.16 -26.38 -5.63
C THR A 486 -31.47 -27.75 -5.33
N PRO A 487 -32.10 -28.94 -5.09
CA PRO A 487 -33.39 -29.35 -4.48
C PRO A 487 -33.27 -30.25 -3.21
N THR A 488 -34.43 -30.49 -2.61
CA THR A 488 -34.87 -31.38 -1.51
C THR A 488 -34.31 -32.82 -1.47
N PRO A 489 -34.16 -33.41 -0.26
CA PRO A 489 -34.96 -34.61 0.06
C PRO A 489 -35.69 -34.55 1.43
N THR A 490 -36.70 -35.41 1.51
CA THR A 490 -37.85 -35.52 2.40
C THR A 490 -37.58 -35.76 3.90
N ALA A 491 -38.43 -35.10 4.69
CA ALA A 491 -38.83 -35.23 6.11
C ALA A 491 -38.44 -36.46 6.96
N THR A 492 -38.10 -36.18 8.23
CA THR A 492 -38.74 -36.79 9.42
C THR A 492 -38.67 -35.82 10.59
N GLY A 493 -39.81 -35.58 11.25
CA GLY A 493 -39.94 -34.57 12.30
C GLY A 493 -39.48 -35.02 13.68
N VAL A 494 -39.07 -34.06 14.50
CA VAL A 494 -39.24 -34.05 15.95
C VAL A 494 -39.07 -32.61 16.45
N THR A 495 -40.08 -32.12 17.17
CA THR A 495 -40.12 -30.84 17.88
C THR A 495 -39.36 -30.95 19.20
N PRO A 496 -38.45 -30.02 19.56
CA PRO A 496 -38.06 -29.84 20.95
C PRO A 496 -38.69 -28.58 21.54
N THR A 497 -39.55 -28.81 22.52
CA THR A 497 -40.07 -27.83 23.48
C THR A 497 -38.96 -27.45 24.45
N PHE A 498 -38.69 -26.15 24.65
CA PHE A 498 -37.82 -25.68 25.74
C PHE A 498 -38.65 -25.08 26.87
N THR A 499 -38.57 -25.73 28.02
CA THR A 499 -39.17 -25.35 29.30
C THR A 499 -38.26 -24.35 30.01
N ALA A 500 -38.80 -23.23 30.48
CA ALA A 500 -38.10 -22.26 31.32
C ALA A 500 -38.23 -22.59 32.81
N THR A 501 -37.15 -22.49 33.59
CA THR A 501 -37.15 -22.34 35.07
C THR A 501 -35.75 -21.90 35.56
N PRO A 502 -35.57 -21.34 36.79
CA PRO A 502 -35.03 -19.99 36.94
C PRO A 502 -33.77 -19.87 37.85
N THR A 503 -33.16 -18.69 37.76
CA THR A 503 -32.27 -17.96 38.69
C THR A 503 -31.24 -18.69 39.58
N ARG A 504 -29.96 -18.26 39.45
CA ARG A 504 -29.18 -17.81 40.61
C ARG A 504 -28.43 -16.51 40.32
N THR A 505 -28.56 -15.64 41.31
CA THR A 505 -28.03 -14.30 41.49
C THR A 505 -26.58 -14.38 42.00
N ASN A 506 -25.71 -13.53 41.46
CA ASN A 506 -24.67 -12.82 42.22
C ASN A 506 -24.30 -11.52 41.50
N THR A 507 -24.82 -10.43 42.05
CA THR A 507 -24.26 -9.07 42.14
C THR A 507 -22.74 -9.10 42.36
N LEU A 508 -21.91 -8.21 41.79
CA LEU A 508 -21.99 -6.75 41.86
C LEU A 508 -21.48 -6.10 40.55
N THR A 509 -22.31 -5.30 39.90
CA THR A 509 -21.87 -4.29 38.93
C THR A 509 -21.69 -2.99 39.73
N PRO A 510 -20.54 -2.31 39.68
CA PRO A 510 -20.46 -0.96 40.21
C PRO A 510 -21.39 -0.06 39.39
N THR A 511 -22.38 0.53 40.06
CA THR A 511 -23.16 1.65 39.55
C THR A 511 -22.21 2.81 39.25
N PRO A 512 -22.07 3.27 38.00
CA PRO A 512 -21.48 4.58 37.77
C PRO A 512 -22.44 5.63 38.34
N THR A 513 -21.96 6.34 39.35
CA THR A 513 -22.51 7.59 39.88
C THR A 513 -22.96 8.51 38.74
N PRO A 514 -24.13 9.19 38.80
CA PRO A 514 -24.53 10.16 37.78
C PRO A 514 -23.56 11.35 37.79
N GLY A 515 -22.57 11.30 36.90
CA GLY A 515 -21.63 12.38 36.64
C GLY A 515 -21.97 13.03 35.30
N SER A 516 -22.57 14.22 35.37
CA SER A 516 -22.65 15.25 34.31
C SER A 516 -22.93 14.74 32.87
N GLY A 517 -24.22 14.62 32.52
CA GLY A 517 -24.66 14.56 31.12
C GLY A 517 -24.39 15.85 30.31
N GLU A 518 -23.63 16.79 30.86
CA GLU A 518 -23.21 18.04 30.22
C GLU A 518 -21.89 17.90 29.44
N ALA A 519 -21.09 16.85 29.67
CA ALA A 519 -19.79 16.70 29.01
C ALA A 519 -19.89 16.29 27.53
N CYS A 520 -21.03 15.76 27.10
CA CYS A 520 -21.25 15.26 25.74
C CYS A 520 -22.63 15.67 25.21
N VAL A 521 -22.67 16.29 24.02
CA VAL A 521 -23.89 16.57 23.26
C VAL A 521 -23.83 15.85 21.93
N VAL A 522 -24.88 15.10 21.60
CA VAL A 522 -25.06 14.47 20.28
C VAL A 522 -26.12 15.25 19.51
N THR A 523 -25.74 15.85 18.38
CA THR A 523 -26.72 16.34 17.40
C THR A 523 -27.02 15.24 16.41
N TYR A 524 -28.30 14.93 16.22
CA TYR A 524 -28.73 13.86 15.32
C TYR A 524 -29.78 14.41 14.36
N THR A 525 -29.35 14.63 13.11
CA THR A 525 -30.19 15.19 12.04
C THR A 525 -30.50 14.09 11.05
N THR A 526 -31.75 14.00 10.60
CA THR A 526 -32.15 13.00 9.59
C THR A 526 -32.67 13.66 8.34
N ASN A 527 -32.37 13.04 7.20
CA ASN A 527 -33.07 13.26 5.95
C ASN A 527 -33.72 11.94 5.53
N GLN A 528 -35.05 11.86 5.60
CA GLN A 528 -35.80 10.62 5.41
C GLN A 528 -36.65 10.65 4.15
N TRP A 529 -36.83 9.47 3.55
CA TRP A 529 -37.70 9.17 2.44
C TRP A 529 -38.36 7.80 2.67
N ASN A 530 -39.25 7.39 1.77
CA ASN A 530 -40.14 6.20 1.89
C ASN A 530 -39.76 5.18 2.99
N THR A 531 -38.78 4.32 2.72
CA THR A 531 -38.32 3.26 3.63
C THR A 531 -36.85 3.44 4.01
N GLY A 532 -36.29 4.64 3.84
CA GLY A 532 -34.87 4.91 4.00
C GLY A 532 -34.58 6.30 4.54
N PHE A 533 -33.45 6.46 5.20
CA PHE A 533 -33.00 7.76 5.67
C PHE A 533 -31.48 7.82 5.73
N THR A 534 -30.95 9.02 5.65
CA THR A 534 -29.60 9.31 6.17
C THR A 534 -29.70 9.98 7.52
N ALA A 535 -28.70 9.75 8.36
CA ALA A 535 -28.51 10.46 9.61
C ALA A 535 -27.10 11.05 9.67
N ASP A 536 -27.03 12.33 10.02
CA ASP A 536 -25.79 13.01 10.39
C ASP A 536 -25.72 13.10 11.92
N VAL A 537 -24.64 12.58 12.48
CA VAL A 537 -24.39 12.49 13.91
C VAL A 537 -23.15 13.31 14.26
N LYS A 538 -23.35 14.40 15.01
CA LYS A 538 -22.27 15.23 15.54
C LYS A 538 -22.10 14.97 17.03
N ILE A 539 -20.90 14.55 17.43
CA ILE A 539 -20.51 14.39 18.83
C ILE A 539 -19.76 15.64 19.26
N THR A 540 -20.23 16.33 20.30
CA THR A 540 -19.57 17.50 20.88
C THR A 540 -19.12 17.17 22.30
N ASN A 541 -17.82 17.32 22.57
CA ASN A 541 -17.23 17.17 23.89
C ASN A 541 -17.14 18.54 24.58
N ASN A 542 -18.03 18.77 25.54
CA ASN A 542 -18.03 19.95 26.40
C ASN A 542 -17.18 19.74 27.67
N GLY A 543 -16.60 18.56 27.86
CA GLY A 543 -15.65 18.31 28.94
C GLY A 543 -14.34 19.06 28.76
N THR A 544 -13.59 19.21 29.85
CA THR A 544 -12.32 19.95 29.86
C THR A 544 -11.12 19.15 29.36
N THR A 545 -11.29 17.85 29.09
CA THR A 545 -10.25 16.94 28.60
C THR A 545 -10.57 16.47 27.19
N ALA A 546 -9.56 16.48 26.31
CA ALA A 546 -9.71 15.95 24.96
C ALA A 546 -9.89 14.43 24.99
N ILE A 547 -10.72 13.91 24.10
CA ILE A 547 -10.98 12.47 23.94
C ILE A 547 -10.11 11.97 22.79
N HIS A 548 -9.31 10.94 23.03
CA HIS A 548 -8.48 10.29 22.03
C HIS A 548 -8.94 8.84 21.87
N GLY A 549 -9.64 8.59 20.76
CA GLY A 549 -10.42 7.39 20.54
C GLY A 549 -11.79 7.47 21.22
N TRP A 550 -12.83 7.12 20.50
CA TRP A 550 -14.19 7.17 21.02
C TRP A 550 -15.05 6.02 20.51
N THR A 551 -16.05 5.67 21.32
CA THR A 551 -17.15 4.76 20.99
C THR A 551 -18.45 5.43 21.42
N LEU A 552 -19.37 5.61 20.48
CA LEU A 552 -20.72 6.12 20.71
C LEU A 552 -21.71 4.97 20.52
N THR A 553 -22.53 4.70 21.53
CA THR A 553 -23.57 3.67 21.48
C THR A 553 -24.97 4.26 21.58
N TRP A 554 -25.95 3.63 20.94
CA TRP A 554 -27.38 3.94 21.07
C TRP A 554 -28.23 2.74 20.66
N SER A 555 -29.56 2.85 20.80
CA SER A 555 -30.50 1.82 20.35
C SER A 555 -31.59 2.41 19.45
N PHE A 556 -31.93 1.69 18.38
CA PHE A 556 -33.08 2.01 17.53
C PHE A 556 -34.40 1.46 18.11
N ALA A 557 -35.46 2.25 18.04
CA ALA A 557 -36.75 1.89 18.64
C ALA A 557 -37.70 1.14 17.69
N ASN A 558 -37.51 1.26 16.38
CA ASN A 558 -38.49 0.82 15.38
C ASN A 558 -37.89 -0.07 14.28
N GLY A 559 -36.90 -0.88 14.65
CA GLY A 559 -36.30 -1.87 13.75
C GLY A 559 -35.48 -1.26 12.62
N GLN A 560 -35.04 0.00 12.75
CA GLN A 560 -34.15 0.61 11.77
C GLN A 560 -32.88 -0.22 11.59
N GLN A 561 -32.42 -0.37 10.34
CA GLN A 561 -31.24 -1.16 9.99
C GLN A 561 -30.25 -0.29 9.23
N ILE A 562 -29.02 -0.16 9.75
CA ILE A 562 -27.94 0.56 9.09
C ILE A 562 -27.43 -0.27 7.92
N THR A 563 -27.38 0.35 6.75
CA THR A 563 -26.93 -0.29 5.50
C THR A 563 -25.51 0.14 5.13
N SER A 564 -25.13 1.37 5.47
CA SER A 564 -23.79 1.90 5.24
C SER A 564 -23.52 3.08 6.18
N ALA A 565 -22.24 3.36 6.45
CA ALA A 565 -21.80 4.46 7.29
C ALA A 565 -20.51 5.08 6.77
N TRP A 566 -20.27 6.35 7.11
CA TRP A 566 -19.07 7.09 6.74
C TRP A 566 -18.49 7.82 7.96
N ASN A 567 -17.17 8.07 7.94
CA ASN A 567 -16.38 8.74 8.98
C ASN A 567 -16.38 8.06 10.36
N ALA A 568 -16.97 6.87 10.52
CA ALA A 568 -16.86 6.03 11.71
C ALA A 568 -17.05 4.56 11.35
N THR A 569 -16.44 3.65 12.12
CA THR A 569 -16.76 2.22 12.04
C THR A 569 -18.06 1.98 12.80
N VAL A 570 -19.10 1.50 12.11
CA VAL A 570 -20.43 1.28 12.72
C VAL A 570 -20.79 -0.20 12.68
N THR A 571 -21.19 -0.73 13.84
CA THR A 571 -21.70 -2.10 13.99
C THR A 571 -23.09 -2.06 14.60
N GLN A 572 -23.97 -2.95 14.16
CA GLN A 572 -25.32 -3.07 14.68
C GLN A 572 -25.64 -4.53 14.98
N THR A 573 -26.12 -4.80 16.20
CA THR A 573 -26.62 -6.10 16.63
C THR A 573 -28.03 -5.93 17.16
N GLY A 574 -29.01 -6.39 16.38
CA GLY A 574 -30.43 -6.13 16.67
C GLY A 574 -30.73 -4.63 16.69
N ALA A 575 -31.27 -4.13 17.80
CA ALA A 575 -31.55 -2.71 17.98
C ALA A 575 -30.31 -1.88 18.39
N ASN A 576 -29.24 -2.51 18.88
CA ASN A 576 -28.10 -1.81 19.48
C ASN A 576 -27.07 -1.47 18.42
N VAL A 577 -26.60 -0.23 18.45
CA VAL A 577 -25.58 0.29 17.53
C VAL A 577 -24.37 0.76 18.31
N SER A 578 -23.18 0.51 17.76
CA SER A 578 -21.91 1.02 18.23
C SER A 578 -21.15 1.65 17.05
N ALA A 579 -20.85 2.94 17.15
CA ALA A 579 -19.99 3.68 16.24
C ALA A 579 -18.66 4.01 16.94
N SER A 580 -17.52 3.80 16.29
CA SER A 580 -16.22 4.07 16.92
C SER A 580 -15.15 4.54 15.95
N ASN A 581 -14.15 5.21 16.52
CA ASN A 581 -12.87 5.50 15.88
C ASN A 581 -11.74 5.36 16.93
N PRO A 582 -10.62 4.69 16.61
CA PRO A 582 -9.53 4.49 17.56
C PRO A 582 -8.72 5.79 17.80
N ALA A 583 -7.94 5.80 18.89
CA ALA A 583 -6.96 6.87 19.12
C ALA A 583 -5.94 6.89 17.98
N GLY A 584 -5.65 8.07 17.42
CA GLY A 584 -4.76 8.24 16.26
C GLY A 584 -5.47 8.19 14.90
N HIS A 585 -6.74 7.77 14.83
CA HIS A 585 -7.56 7.97 13.65
C HIS A 585 -7.91 9.46 13.47
N TRP A 586 -7.97 9.95 12.23
CA TRP A 586 -8.21 11.38 11.95
C TRP A 586 -9.53 11.89 12.53
N ASN A 587 -10.59 11.06 12.53
CA ASN A 587 -11.87 11.38 13.17
C ASN A 587 -11.97 10.80 14.60
N GLY A 588 -10.87 10.33 15.19
CA GLY A 588 -10.80 9.72 16.51
C GLY A 588 -10.49 10.69 17.65
N ALA A 589 -10.07 11.93 17.37
CA ALA A 589 -9.79 12.94 18.37
C ALA A 589 -10.94 13.95 18.49
N ILE A 590 -11.48 14.12 19.70
CA ILE A 590 -12.49 15.14 20.00
C ILE A 590 -11.88 16.13 20.98
N GLY A 591 -11.65 17.37 20.53
CA GLY A 591 -11.10 18.43 21.38
C GLY A 591 -11.94 18.68 22.63
N ALA A 592 -11.32 19.19 23.69
CA ALA A 592 -12.02 19.66 24.89
C ALA A 592 -12.82 20.95 24.61
N ASN A 593 -13.68 21.34 25.56
CA ASN A 593 -14.34 22.64 25.62
C ASN A 593 -15.15 23.00 24.35
N GLY A 594 -15.96 22.06 23.88
CA GLY A 594 -16.82 22.23 22.69
C GLY A 594 -16.22 21.69 21.39
N GLY A 595 -15.09 20.97 21.46
CA GLY A 595 -14.57 20.23 20.32
C GLY A 595 -15.58 19.21 19.81
N ALA A 596 -15.63 19.00 18.50
CA ALA A 596 -16.64 18.13 17.90
C ALA A 596 -16.10 17.33 16.71
N VAL A 597 -16.70 16.17 16.51
CA VAL A 597 -16.52 15.32 15.34
C VAL A 597 -17.88 14.98 14.75
N SER A 598 -17.91 14.59 13.49
CA SER A 598 -19.15 14.17 12.83
C SER A 598 -18.95 12.90 12.02
N PHE A 599 -19.98 12.09 12.00
CA PHE A 599 -20.10 10.93 11.13
C PHE A 599 -21.54 10.81 10.66
N GLY A 600 -21.80 9.94 9.70
CA GLY A 600 -23.17 9.71 9.27
C GLY A 600 -23.36 8.31 8.76
N PHE A 601 -24.63 7.97 8.52
CA PHE A 601 -25.00 6.67 8.00
C PHE A 601 -26.28 6.73 7.18
N GLN A 602 -26.44 5.74 6.30
CA GLN A 602 -27.71 5.41 5.67
C GLN A 602 -28.33 4.20 6.36
N ALA A 603 -29.64 4.23 6.51
CA ALA A 603 -30.40 3.17 7.13
C ALA A 603 -31.78 3.02 6.51
N THR A 604 -32.38 1.85 6.71
CA THR A 604 -33.75 1.54 6.31
C THR A 604 -34.67 1.51 7.52
N HIS A 605 -35.97 1.73 7.30
CA HIS A 605 -37.02 1.58 8.31
C HIS A 605 -38.28 0.99 7.67
N MET A 606 -39.08 0.25 8.46
CA MET A 606 -40.27 -0.46 8.00
C MET A 606 -41.58 0.27 8.35
N GLY A 607 -41.52 1.61 8.47
CA GLY A 607 -42.64 2.43 8.94
C GLY A 607 -42.16 3.63 9.76
N THR A 608 -42.38 3.63 11.07
CA THR A 608 -41.93 4.72 11.96
C THR A 608 -40.40 4.79 12.03
N ASN A 609 -39.84 5.98 11.86
CA ASN A 609 -38.40 6.25 12.06
C ASN A 609 -38.19 7.16 13.28
N ALA A 610 -38.36 6.63 14.50
CA ALA A 610 -38.14 7.44 15.69
C ALA A 610 -36.64 7.73 15.90
N ARG A 611 -36.35 9.00 16.19
CA ARG A 611 -35.01 9.48 16.56
C ARG A 611 -34.54 8.80 17.85
N PRO A 612 -33.33 8.20 17.90
CA PRO A 612 -32.76 7.66 19.13
C PRO A 612 -32.55 8.75 20.19
N THR A 613 -32.72 8.39 21.46
CA THR A 613 -32.57 9.33 22.59
C THR A 613 -31.56 8.85 23.63
N ASN A 614 -31.02 7.64 23.51
CA ASN A 614 -30.19 6.97 24.51
C ASN A 614 -28.72 6.86 24.08
N PHE A 615 -28.11 7.98 23.67
CA PHE A 615 -26.70 7.99 23.28
C PHE A 615 -25.76 7.93 24.49
N ALA A 616 -24.69 7.13 24.41
CA ALA A 616 -23.61 7.11 25.38
C ALA A 616 -22.23 7.13 24.70
N LEU A 617 -21.38 8.09 25.09
CA LEU A 617 -20.00 8.24 24.61
C LEU A 617 -19.02 7.65 25.63
N ASN A 618 -18.26 6.63 25.21
CA ASN A 618 -17.34 5.88 26.07
C ASN A 618 -17.99 5.37 27.36
N GLY A 619 -19.27 5.00 27.30
CA GLY A 619 -20.07 4.54 28.44
C GLY A 619 -20.76 5.65 29.25
N THR A 620 -20.51 6.92 28.96
CA THR A 620 -21.13 8.08 29.63
C THR A 620 -22.30 8.60 28.82
N ALA A 621 -23.47 8.78 29.44
CA ALA A 621 -24.67 9.27 28.76
C ALA A 621 -24.50 10.69 28.20
N CYS A 622 -25.01 10.93 26.99
CA CYS A 622 -24.97 12.23 26.30
C CYS A 622 -26.37 12.87 26.25
N THR A 623 -26.42 14.20 26.19
CA THR A 623 -27.63 14.93 25.81
C THR A 623 -27.80 14.93 24.30
N VAL A 624 -29.05 15.04 23.81
CA VAL A 624 -29.39 14.72 22.42
C VAL A 624 -30.20 15.85 21.79
N ASN A 625 -29.61 16.58 20.83
CA ASN A 625 -30.16 17.79 20.19
C ASN A 625 -30.64 17.59 18.77
#